data_AF-A0A8T8HXB1-F1
#
_entry.id   AF-A0A8T8HXB1-F1
#
_cell.length_a   1.000
_cell.length_b   1.000
_cell.length_c   1.000
_cell.angle_alpha   90.00
_cell.angle_beta   90.00
_cell.angle_gamma   90.00
#
_symmetry.space_group_name_H-M   'P 1'
#
loop_
_entity.id
_entity.type
_entity.pdbx_description
1 polymer ?
#
loop_
_entity_poly.entity_id
_entity_poly.type
_entity_poly.pdbx_seq_one_letter_code
_entity_poly.pdbx_strand_id
1 'polypeptide(L)'
;GLAALLALAVAAIPAAKGVRTWRRRRLTGARGVVAAWWEARDLLRAHGVPVTPGMTARDLAAVSEGAVVDCLDRLADGLDAAVWSGAGADDRAVAAAWGAVRGIRGALARRPVAARLRAVFAVR
;
A
#
# COMPACT_ATOMS: atom_id res chain seq x y z
N GLY A 1 16.31 -29.61 -10.43
CA GLY A 1 15.82 -29.61 -11.82
C GLY A 1 15.25 -28.25 -12.19
N LEU A 2 15.10 -27.94 -13.48
CA LEU A 2 14.67 -26.64 -14.01
C LEU A 2 13.38 -26.11 -13.34
N ALA A 3 12.42 -26.99 -13.06
CA ALA A 3 11.17 -26.66 -12.37
C ALA A 3 11.38 -26.10 -10.94
N ALA A 4 12.35 -26.63 -10.19
CA ALA A 4 12.69 -26.12 -8.87
C ALA A 4 13.35 -24.73 -8.94
N LEU A 5 14.18 -24.49 -9.96
CA LEU A 5 14.78 -23.18 -10.21
C LEU A 5 13.72 -22.13 -10.63
N LEU A 6 12.77 -22.52 -11.47
CA LEU A 6 11.64 -21.65 -11.84
C LEU A 6 10.74 -21.34 -10.64
N ALA A 7 10.41 -22.34 -9.82
CA ALA A 7 9.65 -22.12 -8.59
C ALA A 7 10.39 -21.20 -7.62
N LEU A 8 11.71 -21.37 -7.46
CA LEU A 8 12.54 -20.51 -6.62
C LEU A 8 12.58 -19.06 -7.16
N ALA A 9 12.71 -18.89 -8.48
CA ALA A 9 12.71 -17.57 -9.11
C ALA A 9 11.36 -16.85 -8.95
N VAL A 10 10.25 -17.59 -9.11
CA VAL A 10 8.90 -17.06 -8.89
C VAL A 10 8.67 -16.71 -7.42
N ALA A 11 9.21 -17.50 -6.48
CA ALA A 11 9.11 -17.24 -5.04
C ALA A 11 10.06 -16.14 -4.52
N ALA A 12 11.18 -15.90 -5.21
CA ALA A 12 12.15 -14.88 -4.83
C ALA A 12 11.56 -13.46 -4.88
N ILE A 13 10.65 -13.20 -5.83
CA ILE A 13 9.99 -11.90 -6.01
C ILE A 13 9.07 -11.56 -4.82
N PRO A 14 8.08 -12.38 -4.42
CA PRO A 14 7.25 -12.12 -3.25
C PRO A 14 8.07 -12.17 -1.95
N ALA A 15 9.10 -13.02 -1.85
CA ALA A 15 9.98 -13.06 -0.69
C ALA A 15 10.76 -11.75 -0.51
N ALA A 16 11.37 -11.21 -1.58
CA ALA A 16 12.06 -9.93 -1.54
C ALA A 16 11.11 -8.78 -1.16
N LYS A 17 9.87 -8.80 -1.64
CA LYS A 17 8.82 -7.83 -1.27
C LYS A 17 8.45 -7.94 0.21
N GLY A 18 8.33 -9.16 0.74
CA GLY A 18 8.08 -9.44 2.15
C GLY A 18 9.20 -8.93 3.06
N VAL A 19 10.46 -9.23 2.72
CA VAL A 19 11.64 -8.75 3.45
C VAL A 19 11.72 -7.22 3.45
N ARG A 20 11.46 -6.58 2.30
CA ARG A 20 11.45 -5.11 2.19
C ARG A 20 10.36 -4.48 3.07
N THR A 21 9.17 -5.08 3.08
CA THR A 21 8.06 -4.65 3.93
C THR A 21 8.42 -4.78 5.41
N TRP A 22 9.06 -5.90 5.78
CA TRP A 22 9.47 -6.15 7.16
C TRP A 22 10.56 -5.19 7.63
N ARG A 23 11.56 -4.90 6.79
CA ARG A 23 12.57 -3.87 7.09
C ARG A 23 11.94 -2.50 7.26
N ARG A 24 10.96 -2.14 6.43
CA ARG A 24 10.18 -0.90 6.54
C ARG A 24 9.37 -0.82 7.84
N ARG A 25 8.87 -1.94 8.35
CA ARG A 25 8.17 -2.01 9.65
C ARG A 25 9.06 -1.80 10.87
N ARG A 26 10.38 -1.97 10.73
CA ARG A 26 11.33 -1.69 11.81
C ARG A 26 11.67 -0.20 11.95
N LEU A 27 11.18 0.64 11.04
CA LEU A 27 11.35 2.08 11.12
C LEU A 27 10.32 2.66 12.09
N THR A 28 10.80 3.47 13.02
CA THR A 28 9.99 4.22 14.00
C THR A 28 9.95 5.69 13.62
N GLY A 29 9.19 6.49 14.36
CA GLY A 29 9.13 7.93 14.11
C GLY A 29 8.46 8.29 12.79
N ALA A 30 8.74 9.49 12.30
CA ALA A 30 8.25 9.96 11.01
C ALA A 30 8.66 9.04 9.85
N ARG A 31 9.84 8.41 9.94
CA ARG A 31 10.31 7.43 8.96
C ARG A 31 9.42 6.19 8.90
N GLY A 32 8.85 5.76 10.01
CA GLY A 32 7.88 4.65 10.07
C GLY A 32 6.59 4.97 9.32
N VAL A 33 6.07 6.19 9.48
CA VAL A 33 4.86 6.67 8.78
C VAL A 33 5.13 6.82 7.28
N VAL A 34 6.25 7.43 6.89
CA VAL A 34 6.66 7.56 5.48
C VAL A 34 6.89 6.18 4.84
N ALA A 35 7.41 5.21 5.59
CA ALA A 35 7.57 3.85 5.10
C ALA A 35 6.23 3.14 4.85
N ALA A 36 5.22 3.39 5.70
CA ALA A 36 3.85 2.92 5.48
C ALA A 36 3.24 3.56 4.22
N TRP A 37 3.50 4.85 3.98
CA TRP A 37 3.10 5.53 2.75
C TRP A 37 3.69 4.90 1.48
N TRP A 38 5.00 4.65 1.46
CA TRP A 38 5.62 3.99 0.32
C TRP A 38 5.03 2.61 0.06
N GLU A 39 4.69 1.86 1.11
CA GLU A 39 4.02 0.57 0.97
C GLU A 39 2.61 0.70 0.39
N ALA A 40 1.79 1.66 0.87
CA ALA A 40 0.47 1.94 0.30
C ALA A 40 0.56 2.27 -1.19
N ARG A 41 1.51 3.12 -1.55
CA ARG A 41 1.78 3.51 -2.94
C ARG A 41 2.17 2.31 -3.81
N ASP A 42 3.05 1.45 -3.31
CA ASP A 42 3.50 0.24 -4.01
C ASP A 42 2.35 -0.78 -4.16
N LEU A 43 1.43 -0.85 -3.19
CA LEU A 43 0.22 -1.70 -3.26
C LEU A 43 -0.77 -1.21 -4.31
N LEU A 44 -1.04 0.10 -4.35
CA LEU A 44 -1.96 0.70 -5.32
C LEU A 44 -1.43 0.56 -6.76
N ARG A 45 -0.12 0.82 -6.97
CA ARG A 45 0.55 0.57 -8.26
C ARG A 45 0.42 -0.89 -8.70
N ALA A 46 0.60 -1.84 -7.78
CA ALA A 46 0.45 -3.26 -8.08
C ALA A 46 -0.99 -3.66 -8.47
N HIS A 47 -1.99 -2.86 -8.09
CA HIS A 47 -3.41 -3.09 -8.44
C HIS A 47 -3.88 -2.20 -9.61
N GLY A 48 -2.95 -1.58 -10.35
CA GLY A 48 -3.25 -0.84 -11.58
C GLY A 48 -3.73 0.60 -11.35
N VAL A 49 -3.63 1.13 -10.14
CA VAL A 49 -3.94 2.55 -9.88
C VAL A 49 -2.82 3.40 -10.50
N PRO A 50 -3.14 4.41 -11.34
CA PRO A 50 -2.15 5.31 -11.90
C PRO A 50 -1.58 6.19 -10.79
N VAL A 51 -0.31 6.00 -10.45
CA VAL A 51 0.37 6.74 -9.38
C VAL A 51 1.60 7.45 -9.93
N THR A 52 1.55 8.79 -9.97
CA THR A 52 2.69 9.62 -10.36
C THR A 52 3.61 9.93 -9.16
N PRO A 53 4.89 10.31 -9.39
CA PRO A 53 5.82 10.62 -8.30
C PRO A 53 5.38 11.77 -7.39
N GLY A 54 4.60 12.73 -7.91
CA GLY A 54 4.16 13.92 -7.18
C GLY A 54 2.84 13.76 -6.41
N MET A 55 2.13 12.64 -6.58
CA MET A 55 0.87 12.40 -5.87
C MET A 55 1.09 12.19 -4.37
N THR A 56 0.30 12.89 -3.57
CA THR A 56 0.14 12.71 -2.13
C THR A 56 -0.89 11.62 -1.81
N ALA A 57 -1.01 11.26 -0.53
CA ALA A 57 -2.06 10.34 -0.08
C ALA A 57 -3.48 10.89 -0.34
N ARG A 58 -3.67 12.22 -0.23
CA ARG A 58 -4.95 12.88 -0.55
C ARG A 58 -5.27 12.84 -2.04
N ASP A 59 -4.27 13.07 -2.89
CA ASP A 59 -4.46 12.99 -4.34
C ASP A 59 -4.86 11.56 -4.74
N LEU A 60 -4.26 10.55 -4.11
CA LEU A 60 -4.65 9.16 -4.32
C LEU A 60 -6.04 8.85 -3.77
N ALA A 61 -6.44 9.45 -2.64
CA ALA A 61 -7.80 9.29 -2.11
C ALA A 61 -8.84 9.85 -3.08
N ALA A 62 -8.57 11.02 -3.67
CA ALA A 62 -9.45 11.69 -4.63
C ALA A 62 -9.68 10.89 -5.93
N VAL A 63 -8.72 10.05 -6.34
CA VAL A 63 -8.83 9.20 -7.54
C VAL A 63 -9.11 7.72 -7.21
N SER A 64 -9.29 7.40 -5.93
CA SER A 64 -9.63 6.05 -5.46
C SER A 64 -11.12 5.95 -5.15
N GLU A 65 -11.59 4.71 -4.95
CA GLU A 65 -13.00 4.44 -4.67
C GLU A 65 -13.17 3.47 -3.50
N GLY A 66 -14.31 3.57 -2.83
CA GLY A 66 -14.73 2.68 -1.75
C GLY A 66 -13.81 2.75 -0.53
N ALA A 67 -13.69 1.63 0.18
CA ALA A 67 -12.97 1.57 1.47
C ALA A 67 -11.46 1.90 1.39
N VAL A 68 -10.90 2.07 0.19
CA VAL A 68 -9.52 2.55 0.00
C VAL A 68 -9.41 4.04 0.34
N VAL A 69 -10.44 4.84 0.06
CA VAL A 69 -10.47 6.30 0.29
C VAL A 69 -10.27 6.61 1.78
N ASP A 70 -11.12 6.06 2.65
CA ASP A 70 -11.03 6.29 4.10
C ASP A 70 -9.68 5.87 4.70
N CYS A 71 -9.04 4.85 4.11
CA CYS A 71 -7.72 4.41 4.55
C CYS A 71 -6.61 5.36 4.08
N LEU A 72 -6.75 5.93 2.87
CA LEU A 72 -5.81 6.91 2.34
C LEU A 72 -5.93 8.26 3.06
N ASP A 73 -7.14 8.69 3.40
CA ASP A 73 -7.35 9.91 4.19
C ASP A 73 -6.72 9.79 5.58
N ARG A 74 -7.00 8.69 6.29
CA ARG A 74 -6.33 8.41 7.58
C ARG A 74 -4.81 8.36 7.49
N LEU A 75 -4.27 7.87 6.36
CA LEU A 75 -2.84 7.85 6.12
C LEU A 75 -2.29 9.25 5.81
N ALA A 76 -3.05 10.09 5.10
CA ALA A 76 -2.71 11.48 4.83
C ALA A 76 -2.63 12.30 6.12
N ASP A 77 -3.60 12.15 7.02
CA ASP A 77 -3.60 12.83 8.32
C ASP A 77 -2.39 12.42 9.16
N GLY A 78 -2.07 11.12 9.17
CA GLY A 78 -0.88 10.60 9.84
C GLY A 78 0.43 11.13 9.24
N LEU A 79 0.50 11.25 7.91
CA LEU A 79 1.65 11.84 7.21
C LEU A 79 1.81 13.32 7.56
N ASP A 80 0.74 14.09 7.55
CA ASP A 80 0.81 15.52 7.83
C ASP A 80 1.23 15.78 9.27
N ALA A 81 0.66 15.03 10.22
CA ALA A 81 1.09 15.08 11.60
C ALA A 81 2.57 14.68 11.72
N ALA A 82 3.02 13.62 11.06
CA ALA A 82 4.39 13.12 11.19
C ALA A 82 5.46 14.00 10.53
N VAL A 83 5.13 14.61 9.38
CA VAL A 83 6.09 15.34 8.55
C VAL A 83 6.08 16.83 8.85
N TRP A 84 4.91 17.42 9.11
CA TRP A 84 4.77 18.89 9.21
C TRP A 84 4.64 19.41 10.64
N SER A 85 4.22 18.60 11.61
CA SER A 85 4.01 19.10 12.98
C SER A 85 5.30 19.35 13.77
N GLY A 86 6.45 18.86 13.31
CA GLY A 86 7.73 18.93 14.03
C GLY A 86 7.80 18.10 15.32
N ALA A 87 6.66 17.62 15.85
CA ALA A 87 6.57 16.82 17.07
C ALA A 87 7.11 15.38 16.92
N GLY A 88 7.44 14.98 15.69
CA GLY A 88 7.73 13.60 15.36
C GLY A 88 6.47 12.72 15.39
N ALA A 89 6.58 11.49 14.90
CA ALA A 89 5.52 10.50 15.04
C ALA A 89 5.88 9.57 16.20
N ASP A 90 4.92 9.29 17.08
CA ASP A 90 5.07 8.26 18.09
C ASP A 90 4.76 6.86 17.50
N ASP A 91 4.99 5.82 18.30
CA ASP A 91 4.72 4.44 17.86
C ASP A 91 3.24 4.19 17.55
N ARG A 92 2.32 4.97 18.15
CA ARG A 92 0.89 4.90 17.86
C ARG A 92 0.58 5.43 16.46
N ALA A 93 1.15 6.56 16.07
CA ALA A 93 1.02 7.11 14.73
C ALA A 93 1.60 6.16 13.67
N VAL A 94 2.75 5.53 13.95
CA VAL A 94 3.32 4.50 13.07
C VAL A 94 2.38 3.29 12.97
N ALA A 95 1.84 2.80 14.09
CA ALA A 95 0.92 1.66 14.11
C ALA A 95 -0.39 1.97 13.37
N ALA A 96 -0.93 3.18 13.50
CA ALA A 96 -2.11 3.67 12.80
C ALA A 96 -1.87 3.73 11.29
N ALA A 97 -0.72 4.27 10.84
CA ALA A 97 -0.34 4.31 9.44
C ALA A 97 -0.24 2.90 8.82
N TRP A 98 0.40 1.95 9.53
CA TRP A 98 0.42 0.55 9.10
C TRP A 98 -0.95 -0.14 9.19
N GLY A 99 -1.85 0.33 10.05
CA GLY A 99 -3.25 -0.05 10.10
C GLY A 99 -4.00 0.34 8.84
N ALA A 100 -3.82 1.57 8.38
CA ALA A 100 -4.37 2.04 7.10
C ALA A 100 -3.87 1.20 5.91
N VAL A 101 -2.57 0.87 5.86
CA VAL A 101 -2.02 -0.03 4.83
C VAL A 101 -2.69 -1.41 4.83
N ARG A 102 -2.95 -1.97 6.02
CA ARG A 102 -3.70 -3.25 6.15
C ARG A 102 -5.14 -3.10 5.66
N GLY A 103 -5.77 -1.97 5.96
CA GLY A 103 -7.10 -1.61 5.45
C GLY A 103 -7.14 -1.56 3.92
N ILE A 104 -6.19 -0.85 3.29
CA ILE A 104 -6.03 -0.77 1.83
C ILE A 104 -5.83 -2.17 1.26
N ARG A 105 -4.91 -2.97 1.82
CA ARG A 105 -4.68 -4.35 1.36
C ARG A 105 -5.94 -5.20 1.45
N GLY A 106 -6.70 -5.09 2.54
CA GLY A 106 -7.97 -5.80 2.71
C GLY A 106 -9.05 -5.33 1.72
N ALA A 107 -9.16 -4.03 1.47
CA ALA A 107 -10.08 -3.47 0.49
C ALA A 107 -9.74 -3.90 -0.94
N LEU A 108 -8.45 -3.90 -1.30
CA LEU A 108 -7.97 -4.37 -2.60
C LEU A 108 -8.12 -5.89 -2.76
N ALA A 109 -7.89 -6.67 -1.71
CA ALA A 109 -8.10 -8.13 -1.72
C ALA A 109 -9.59 -8.50 -1.84
N ARG A 110 -10.49 -7.68 -1.27
CA ARG A 110 -11.95 -7.84 -1.40
C ARG A 110 -12.47 -7.38 -2.75
N ARG A 111 -11.75 -6.54 -3.49
CA ARG A 111 -12.07 -6.20 -4.89
C ARG A 111 -11.85 -7.46 -5.73
N PRO A 112 -12.92 -8.12 -6.19
CA PRO A 112 -12.79 -9.47 -6.68
C PRO A 112 -12.17 -9.46 -8.07
N VAL A 113 -11.33 -10.45 -8.33
CA VAL A 113 -10.99 -10.94 -9.68
C VAL A 113 -12.25 -11.08 -10.55
N ALA A 114 -13.43 -11.25 -9.94
CA ALA A 114 -14.75 -11.24 -10.58
C ALA A 114 -15.10 -9.94 -11.34
N ALA A 115 -14.61 -8.75 -10.96
CA ALA A 115 -14.81 -7.54 -11.76
C ALA A 115 -13.92 -7.54 -13.03
N ARG A 116 -12.71 -8.10 -12.94
CA ARG A 116 -11.81 -8.31 -14.09
C ARG A 116 -12.34 -9.40 -15.03
N LEU A 117 -12.93 -10.48 -14.49
CA LEU A 117 -13.62 -11.49 -15.30
C LEU A 117 -14.88 -10.93 -15.96
N ARG A 118 -15.69 -10.13 -15.26
CA ARG A 118 -16.89 -9.51 -15.85
C ARG A 118 -16.54 -8.56 -17.00
N ALA A 119 -15.41 -7.85 -16.94
CA ALA A 119 -14.91 -7.04 -18.05
C ALA A 119 -14.44 -7.88 -19.25
N VAL A 120 -13.90 -9.08 -19.03
CA VAL A 120 -13.53 -10.03 -20.10
C VAL A 120 -14.77 -10.69 -20.74
N PHE A 121 -15.84 -10.91 -19.96
CA PHE A 121 -17.10 -11.48 -20.45
C PHE A 121 -18.15 -10.43 -20.89
N ALA A 122 -17.89 -9.13 -20.70
CA ALA A 122 -18.75 -8.03 -21.14
C ALA A 122 -18.36 -7.46 -22.51
N VAL A 123 -17.63 -8.24 -23.32
CA VAL A 123 -17.48 -7.96 -24.75
C VAL A 123 -18.76 -8.43 -25.43
N ARG A 124 -19.59 -7.47 -25.85
CA ARG A 124 -20.62 -7.69 -26.88
C ARG A 124 -20.55 -6.57 -27.89
#